data_AF-A0A518B0I5-F1
#
_entry.id   AF-A0A518B0I5-F1
#
_cell.length_a   1.000
_cell.length_b   1.000
_cell.length_c   1.000
_cell.angle_alpha   90.00
_cell.angle_beta   90.00
_cell.angle_gamma   90.00
#
_symmetry.space_group_name_H-M   'P 1'
#
loop_
_entity.id
_entity.type
_entity.pdbx_description
1 polymer ?
#
loop_
_entity_poly.entity_id
_entity_poly.type
_entity_poly.pdbx_seq_one_letter_code
_entity_poly.pdbx_strand_id
1 'polypeptide(L)'
;MIYVREGLHPKHQEFVIAHEIGELTMSTIERRSGEEIDDARLMEVMANRFACQLMVPHRWFANDYWRTGGDLETLQGIYSTAPANVIKVAIGALLAIEGEPFELAA
;
A
#
# COMPACT_ATOMS: atom_id res chain seq x y z
N MET A 1 -2.67 -0.15 -20.11
CA MET A 1 -4.14 -0.27 -19.98
C MET A 1 -4.37 -1.31 -18.89
N ILE A 2 -5.17 -1.00 -17.88
CA ILE A 2 -5.41 -1.88 -16.72
C ILE A 2 -6.70 -2.64 -16.95
N TYR A 3 -6.66 -3.97 -16.86
CA TYR A 3 -7.84 -4.83 -16.99
C TYR A 3 -8.16 -5.48 -15.66
N VAL A 4 -9.41 -5.38 -15.21
CA VAL A 4 -9.86 -5.93 -13.95
C VAL A 4 -10.92 -6.99 -14.21
N ARG A 5 -10.82 -8.12 -13.53
CA ARG A 5 -11.81 -9.21 -13.66
C ARG A 5 -13.19 -8.74 -13.18
N GLU A 6 -14.19 -8.94 -14.03
CA GLU A 6 -15.60 -8.74 -13.68
C GLU A 6 -16.07 -9.77 -12.63
N GLY A 7 -16.96 -9.35 -11.74
CA GLY A 7 -17.52 -10.20 -10.68
C GLY A 7 -16.68 -10.31 -9.40
N LEU A 8 -15.52 -9.65 -9.32
CA LEU A 8 -14.83 -9.46 -8.04
C LEU A 8 -15.59 -8.48 -7.15
N HIS A 9 -15.47 -8.64 -5.83
CA HIS A 9 -15.98 -7.65 -4.89
C HIS A 9 -15.35 -6.27 -5.16
N PRO A 10 -16.10 -5.16 -5.11
CA PRO A 10 -15.59 -3.82 -5.48
C PRO A 10 -14.27 -3.45 -4.81
N LYS A 11 -14.14 -3.70 -3.49
CA LYS A 11 -12.88 -3.47 -2.75
C LYS A 11 -11.67 -4.24 -3.29
N HIS A 12 -11.89 -5.44 -3.84
CA HIS A 12 -10.81 -6.21 -4.48
C HIS A 12 -10.47 -5.63 -5.85
N GLN A 13 -11.47 -5.14 -6.60
CA GLN A 13 -11.22 -4.46 -7.88
C GLN A 13 -10.40 -3.18 -7.66
N GLU A 14 -10.76 -2.37 -6.65
CA GLU A 14 -10.01 -1.17 -6.28
C GLU A 14 -8.56 -1.49 -5.90
N PHE A 15 -8.34 -2.56 -5.13
CA PHE A 15 -6.99 -3.00 -4.80
C PHE A 15 -6.20 -3.45 -6.03
N VAL A 16 -6.80 -4.25 -6.92
CA VAL A 16 -6.16 -4.69 -8.17
C VAL A 16 -5.76 -3.49 -9.02
N ILE A 17 -6.63 -2.48 -9.14
CA ILE A 17 -6.30 -1.24 -9.86
C ILE A 17 -5.10 -0.55 -9.22
N ALA A 18 -5.09 -0.43 -7.88
CA ALA A 18 -3.99 0.19 -7.16
C ALA A 18 -2.66 -0.58 -7.31
N HIS A 19 -2.73 -1.91 -7.35
CA HIS A 19 -1.58 -2.80 -7.62
C HIS A 19 -0.99 -2.56 -9.01
N GLU A 20 -1.83 -2.57 -10.03
CA GLU A 20 -1.43 -2.38 -11.43
C GLU A 20 -0.84 -0.98 -11.66
N ILE A 21 -1.35 0.05 -10.97
CA ILE A 21 -0.72 1.38 -10.94
C ILE A 21 0.67 1.30 -10.31
N GLY A 22 0.84 0.53 -9.23
CA GLY A 22 2.12 0.28 -8.58
C GLY A 22 3.14 -0.34 -9.52
N GLU A 23 2.79 -1.43 -10.20
CA GLU A 23 3.66 -2.09 -11.19
C GLU A 23 4.10 -1.13 -12.29
N LEU A 24 3.15 -0.43 -12.92
CA LEU A 24 3.44 0.54 -13.99
C LEU A 24 4.35 1.68 -13.51
N THR A 25 4.18 2.10 -12.26
CA THR A 25 5.01 3.13 -11.65
C THR A 25 6.42 2.64 -11.42
N MET A 26 6.60 1.43 -10.86
CA MET A 26 7.92 0.83 -10.64
C MET A 26 8.65 0.60 -11.95
N SER A 27 8.01 -0.01 -12.96
CA SER A 27 8.62 -0.19 -14.28
C SER A 27 9.00 1.14 -14.95
N THR A 28 8.25 2.22 -14.67
CA THR A 28 8.61 3.55 -15.16
C THR A 28 9.83 4.11 -14.43
N ILE A 29 9.98 3.85 -13.13
CA ILE A 29 11.14 4.25 -12.34
C ILE A 29 12.38 3.50 -12.81
N GLU A 30 12.35 2.17 -12.90
CA GLU A 30 13.46 1.33 -13.38
C GLU A 30 13.97 1.81 -14.74
N ARG A 31 13.05 2.01 -15.69
CA ARG A 31 13.39 2.49 -17.03
C ARG A 31 14.04 3.88 -17.02
N ARG A 32 13.71 4.73 -16.05
CA ARG A 32 14.24 6.10 -15.94
C ARG A 32 15.53 6.17 -15.12
N SER A 33 15.69 5.34 -14.09
CA SER A 33 16.90 5.27 -13.28
C SER A 33 18.01 4.47 -13.97
N GLY A 34 17.64 3.52 -14.85
CA GLY A 34 18.57 2.56 -15.42
C GLY A 34 18.95 1.44 -14.43
N GLU A 35 18.29 1.38 -13.28
CA GLU A 35 18.43 0.32 -12.29
C GLU A 35 17.38 -0.75 -12.58
N GLU A 36 17.85 -1.97 -12.84
CA GLU A 36 16.99 -3.12 -13.07
C GLU A 36 16.75 -3.84 -11.74
N ILE A 37 15.48 -4.09 -11.39
CA ILE A 37 15.13 -4.93 -10.25
C ILE A 37 14.97 -6.35 -10.77
N ASP A 38 16.07 -7.11 -10.75
CA ASP A 38 16.14 -8.50 -11.25
C ASP A 38 15.45 -9.52 -10.32
N ASP A 39 14.41 -9.09 -9.62
CA ASP A 39 13.61 -9.94 -8.75
C ASP A 39 12.11 -9.64 -8.94
N ALA A 40 11.46 -10.50 -9.73
CA ALA A 40 10.02 -10.43 -9.97
C ALA A 40 9.21 -10.52 -8.67
N ARG A 41 9.70 -11.24 -7.65
CA ARG A 41 9.05 -11.30 -6.33
C ARG A 41 9.19 -9.97 -5.60
N LEU A 42 10.33 -9.31 -5.68
CA LEU A 42 10.52 -7.98 -5.10
C LEU A 42 9.60 -6.96 -5.77
N MET A 43 9.49 -6.99 -7.11
CA MET A 43 8.57 -6.13 -7.85
C MET A 43 7.10 -6.31 -7.42
N GLU A 44 6.66 -7.56 -7.27
CA GLU A 44 5.33 -7.88 -6.76
C GLU A 44 5.11 -7.36 -5.34
N VAL A 45 6.10 -7.49 -4.45
CA VAL A 45 6.04 -6.96 -3.08
C VAL A 45 5.95 -5.44 -3.10
N MET A 46 6.73 -4.77 -3.94
CA MET A 46 6.69 -3.32 -4.07
C MET A 46 5.36 -2.82 -4.63
N ALA A 47 4.80 -3.47 -5.65
CA ALA A 47 3.49 -3.13 -6.21
C ALA A 47 2.37 -3.28 -5.16
N ASN A 48 2.38 -4.37 -4.40
CA ASN A 48 1.45 -4.57 -3.29
C ASN A 48 1.61 -3.51 -2.19
N ARG A 49 2.84 -3.13 -1.86
CA ARG A 49 3.15 -2.07 -0.88
C ARG A 49 2.64 -0.72 -1.36
N PHE A 50 2.89 -0.40 -2.63
CA PHE A 50 2.40 0.81 -3.28
C PHE A 50 0.86 0.86 -3.24
N ALA A 51 0.19 -0.24 -3.59
CA ALA A 51 -1.26 -0.34 -3.54
C ALA A 51 -1.81 -0.03 -2.13
N CYS A 52 -1.21 -0.63 -1.10
CA CYS A 52 -1.58 -0.36 0.29
C CYS A 52 -1.42 1.13 0.65
N GLN A 53 -0.31 1.75 0.26
CA GLN A 53 -0.05 3.18 0.52
C GLN A 53 -0.96 4.11 -0.29
N LEU A 54 -1.38 3.70 -1.49
CA LEU A 54 -2.33 4.46 -2.30
C LEU A 54 -3.74 4.42 -1.69
N MET A 55 -4.16 3.26 -1.20
CA MET A 55 -5.47 3.10 -0.55
C MET A 55 -5.52 3.67 0.87
N VAL A 56 -4.39 3.68 1.57
CA VAL A 56 -4.25 4.20 2.94
C VAL A 56 -3.05 5.14 2.99
N PRO A 57 -3.21 6.41 2.57
CA PRO A 57 -2.11 7.36 2.51
C PRO A 57 -1.50 7.61 3.89
N HIS A 58 -0.19 7.34 4.04
CA HIS A 58 0.51 7.34 5.32
C HIS A 58 0.28 8.62 6.16
N ARG A 59 0.35 9.81 5.54
CA ARG A 59 0.14 11.08 6.25
C ARG A 59 -1.28 11.25 6.77
N TRP A 60 -2.27 10.79 6.02
CA TRP A 60 -3.67 10.82 6.46
C TRP A 60 -3.89 9.79 7.56
N PHE A 61 -3.35 8.59 7.38
CA PHE A 61 -3.44 7.51 8.36
C PHE A 61 -2.84 7.92 9.70
N ALA A 62 -1.64 8.52 9.72
CA ALA A 62 -1.02 8.97 10.96
C ALA A 62 -1.89 9.99 11.71
N ASN A 63 -2.45 10.97 11.00
CA ASN A 63 -3.35 11.97 11.60
C ASN A 63 -4.63 11.31 12.15
N ASP A 64 -5.23 10.40 11.40
CA ASP A 64 -6.42 9.68 11.84
C ASP A 64 -6.14 8.76 13.01
N TYR A 65 -5.00 8.06 13.00
CA TYR A 65 -4.56 7.19 14.09
C TYR A 65 -4.47 7.96 15.41
N TRP A 66 -3.82 9.12 15.41
CA TRP A 66 -3.75 9.96 16.62
C TRP A 66 -5.12 10.52 17.02
N ARG A 67 -5.97 10.87 16.05
CA ARG A 67 -7.32 11.39 16.29
C ARG A 67 -8.26 10.34 16.90
N THR A 68 -8.13 9.07 16.51
CA THR A 68 -8.98 7.98 16.99
C THR A 68 -8.40 7.22 18.17
N GLY A 69 -7.19 7.57 18.62
CA GLY A 69 -6.48 6.82 19.67
C GLY A 69 -6.05 5.42 19.21
N GLY A 70 -5.86 5.23 17.90
CA GLY A 70 -5.45 3.96 17.32
C GLY A 70 -6.53 2.90 17.22
N ASP A 71 -7.81 3.25 17.39
CA ASP A 71 -8.91 2.29 17.23
C ASP A 71 -9.02 1.78 15.79
N LEU A 72 -8.68 0.51 15.59
CA LEU A 72 -8.62 -0.13 14.28
C LEU A 72 -10.00 -0.26 13.62
N GLU A 73 -11.08 -0.41 14.40
CA GLU A 73 -12.43 -0.50 13.85
C GLU A 73 -12.86 0.85 13.26
N THR A 74 -12.66 1.95 14.01
CA THR A 74 -12.89 3.29 13.50
C THR A 74 -12.02 3.60 12.28
N LEU A 75 -10.73 3.24 12.31
CA LEU A 75 -9.82 3.44 11.17
C LEU A 75 -10.28 2.65 9.95
N GLN A 76 -10.76 1.43 10.12
CA GLN A 76 -11.34 0.63 9.04
C GLN A 76 -12.63 1.23 8.47
N GLY A 77 -13.38 1.99 9.28
CA GLY A 77 -14.52 2.78 8.80
C GLY A 77 -14.11 3.98 7.94
N ILE A 78 -12.96 4.59 8.23
CA ILE A 78 -12.41 5.73 7.48
C ILE A 78 -11.87 5.28 6.11
N TYR A 79 -11.12 4.18 6.09
CA TYR A 79 -10.49 3.67 4.88
C TYR A 79 -11.34 2.56 4.26
N SER A 80 -11.96 2.84 3.11
CA SER A 80 -12.82 1.88 2.37
C SER A 80 -12.01 0.79 1.65
N THR A 81 -11.12 0.11 2.36
CA THR A 81 -10.30 -1.00 1.87
C THR A 81 -10.57 -2.27 2.69
N ALA A 82 -9.80 -3.33 2.45
CA ALA A 82 -9.81 -4.52 3.30
C ALA A 82 -9.03 -4.27 4.61
N PRO A 83 -9.46 -4.82 5.76
CA PRO A 83 -8.76 -4.68 7.05
C PRO A 83 -7.26 -4.97 7.01
N ALA A 84 -6.87 -5.99 6.24
CA ALA A 84 -5.46 -6.34 6.07
C ALA A 84 -4.61 -5.19 5.51
N ASN A 85 -5.16 -4.32 4.67
CA ASN A 85 -4.41 -3.21 4.08
C ASN A 85 -4.19 -2.08 5.09
N VAL A 86 -5.20 -1.77 5.92
CA VAL A 86 -5.08 -0.81 7.01
C VAL A 86 -4.02 -1.29 8.02
N ILE A 87 -4.04 -2.58 8.37
CA ILE A 87 -3.05 -3.17 9.29
C ILE A 87 -1.64 -3.09 8.70
N LYS A 88 -1.45 -3.44 7.43
CA LYS A 88 -0.13 -3.35 6.76
C LYS A 88 0.43 -1.93 6.82
N VAL A 89 -0.40 -0.92 6.56
CA VAL A 89 0.03 0.48 6.66
C VAL A 89 0.28 0.89 8.11
N ALA A 90 -0.55 0.45 9.05
CA ALA A 90 -0.35 0.72 10.48
C ALA A 90 0.99 0.19 10.98
N ILE A 91 1.35 -1.06 10.66
CA ILE A 91 2.65 -1.65 11.00
C ILE A 91 3.77 -0.80 10.41
N GLY A 92 3.67 -0.47 9.11
CA GLY A 92 4.66 0.37 8.44
C GLY A 92 4.84 1.76 9.08
N ALA A 93 3.73 2.39 9.46
CA ALA A 93 3.73 3.71 10.07
C ALA A 93 4.28 3.68 11.51
N LEU A 94 3.90 2.68 12.31
CA LEU A 94 4.40 2.52 13.67
C LEU A 94 5.91 2.25 13.69
N LEU A 95 6.41 1.39 12.80
CA LEU A 95 7.86 1.15 12.66
C LEU A 95 8.61 2.44 12.29
N ALA A 96 8.05 3.25 11.37
CA ALA A 96 8.64 4.53 10.99
C ALA A 96 8.58 5.60 12.10
N ILE A 97 7.57 5.54 12.98
CA ILE A 97 7.42 6.47 14.13
C ILE A 97 8.37 6.10 15.27
N GLU A 98 8.66 4.82 15.47
CA GLU A 98 9.56 4.33 16.55
C GLU A 98 11.06 4.47 16.22
N GLY A 99 11.42 4.96 15.03
CA GLY A 99 12.80 5.25 14.65
C GLY A 99 13.52 4.10 13.94
N GLU A 100 12.82 3.02 13.58
CA GLU A 100 13.33 2.02 12.65
C GLU A 100 13.04 2.50 11.21
N PRO A 101 14.07 2.81 10.39
CA PRO A 101 13.84 3.14 9.00
C PRO A 101 13.13 1.98 8.29
N PHE A 102 12.09 2.34 7.54
CA PHE A 102 11.13 1.49 6.82
C PHE A 102 11.73 0.46 5.82
N GLU A 103 13.06 0.39 5.73
CA GLU A 103 13.83 -0.48 4.83
C GLU A 103 13.98 -1.92 5.35
N LEU A 104 13.70 -2.23 6.62
CA LEU A 104 14.04 -3.53 7.24
C LEU A 104 12.84 -4.47 7.53
N ALA A 105 11.63 -4.14 7.08
CA ALA A 105 10.44 -4.98 7.29
C ALA A 105 9.97 -5.71 6.01
N ALA A 106 10.91 -6.12 5.15
CA ALA A 106 10.67 -6.91 3.94
C ALA A 106 11.22 -8.33 4.08
#